data_AF-A0A4R3V0N5-F1
#
_entry.id   AF-A0A4R3V0N5-F1
#
_cell.length_a   1.000
_cell.length_b   1.000
_cell.length_c   1.000
_cell.angle_alpha   90.00
_cell.angle_beta   90.00
_cell.angle_gamma   90.00
#
_symmetry.space_group_name_H-M   'P 1'
#
loop_
_entity.id
_entity.type
_entity.pdbx_description
1 polymer ?
#
loop_
_entity_poly.entity_id
_entity_poly.type
_entity_poly.pdbx_seq_one_letter_code
_entity_poly.pdbx_strand_id
1 'polypeptide(L)'
;MVSGCLYRDVDADALARLDAFEGREYERVRVEVMLDGGGAVAAWVYRFRPEFAARLLPGDWDPTPSHAKAMHASVPATSASTC
;
A
#
# COMPACT_ATOMS: atom_id res chain seq x y z
N MET A 1 -11.94 3.60 -4.88
CA MET A 1 -11.44 2.44 -4.10
C MET A 1 -10.24 1.89 -4.83
N VAL A 2 -9.15 1.56 -4.13
CA VAL A 2 -7.91 1.07 -4.75
C VAL A 2 -7.72 -0.38 -4.37
N SER A 3 -7.66 -1.26 -5.38
CA SER A 3 -7.40 -2.69 -5.20
C SER A 3 -5.90 -2.96 -5.13
N GLY A 4 -5.49 -3.89 -4.27
CA GLY A 4 -4.10 -4.27 -4.10
C GLY A 4 -3.92 -5.54 -3.29
N CYS A 5 -2.71 -5.74 -2.78
CA CYS A 5 -2.34 -6.87 -1.94
C CYS A 5 -2.01 -6.39 -0.53
N LEU A 6 -2.59 -7.03 0.48
CA LEU A 6 -2.21 -6.89 1.88
C LEU A 6 -1.18 -7.96 2.23
N TYR A 7 0.06 -7.55 2.47
CA TYR A 7 1.10 -8.39 3.04
C TYR A 7 0.93 -8.48 4.56
N ARG A 8 0.93 -9.69 5.10
CA ARG A 8 0.83 -9.94 6.55
C ARG A 8 2.18 -10.31 7.13
N ASP A 9 2.30 -10.19 8.45
CA ASP A 9 3.47 -10.60 9.22
C ASP A 9 4.80 -10.00 8.72
N VAL A 10 4.75 -8.75 8.25
CA VAL A 10 5.94 -7.99 7.85
C VAL A 10 6.72 -7.57 9.10
N ASP A 11 7.96 -8.01 9.20
CA ASP A 11 8.83 -7.72 10.34
C ASP A 11 9.22 -6.24 10.40
N ALA A 12 9.63 -5.80 11.60
CA ALA A 12 9.99 -4.40 11.84
C ALA A 12 11.18 -3.92 11.00
N ASP A 13 12.14 -4.80 10.70
CA ASP A 13 13.32 -4.46 9.89
C ASP A 13 12.94 -4.32 8.41
N ALA A 14 12.03 -5.16 7.91
CA ALA A 14 11.43 -5.00 6.58
C ALA A 14 10.63 -3.69 6.49
N LEU A 15 9.84 -3.35 7.51
CA LEU A 15 9.15 -2.06 7.56
C LEU A 15 10.12 -0.88 7.58
N ALA A 16 11.19 -0.94 8.37
CA ALA A 16 12.20 0.12 8.43
C ALA A 16 12.93 0.30 7.09
N ARG A 17 13.21 -0.79 6.37
CA ARG A 17 13.77 -0.73 5.02
C ARG A 17 12.81 -0.09 4.02
N LEU A 18 11.51 -0.40 4.10
CA LEU A 18 10.49 0.25 3.29
C LEU A 18 10.36 1.74 3.63
N ASP A 19 10.39 2.11 4.93
CA ASP A 19 10.36 3.51 5.36
C ASP A 19 11.55 4.29 4.80
N ALA A 20 12.75 3.70 4.79
CA ALA A 20 13.95 4.32 4.23
C ALA A 20 13.89 4.45 2.70
N PHE A 21 13.30 3.47 2.01
CA PHE A 21 13.17 3.47 0.55
C PHE A 21 12.11 4.46 0.06
N GLU A 22 10.92 4.46 0.68
CA GLU A 22 9.74 5.23 0.24
C GLU A 22 9.62 6.62 0.91
N GLY A 23 10.20 6.80 2.09
CA GLY A 23 9.87 7.88 3.04
C GLY A 23 10.15 9.30 2.58
N ARG A 24 10.83 9.47 1.44
CA ARG A 24 11.03 10.78 0.81
C ARG A 24 9.75 11.31 0.17
N GLU A 25 9.05 10.48 -0.60
CA GLU A 25 7.90 10.91 -1.41
C GLU A 25 6.58 10.39 -0.86
N TYR A 26 6.64 9.30 -0.10
CA TYR A 26 5.49 8.70 0.53
C TYR A 26 5.51 8.94 2.04
N GLU A 27 4.33 8.86 2.64
CA GLU A 27 4.11 8.84 4.08
C GLU A 27 3.42 7.53 4.45
N ARG A 28 3.81 6.94 5.58
CA ARG A 28 3.17 5.72 6.08
C ARG A 28 1.97 6.09 6.93
N VAL A 29 0.78 5.69 6.48
CA VAL A 29 -0.50 5.97 7.15
C VAL A 29 -1.26 4.68 7.41
N ARG A 30 -2.10 4.67 8.45
CA ARG A 30 -3.06 3.57 8.67
C ARG A 30 -4.36 3.86 7.95
N VAL A 31 -4.84 2.88 7.20
CA VAL A 31 -6.14 2.92 6.53
C VAL A 31 -6.90 1.64 6.83
N GLU A 32 -8.22 1.71 6.68
CA GLU A 32 -9.06 0.52 6.70
C GLU A 32 -9.08 -0.11 5.29
N VAL A 33 -8.80 -1.41 5.22
CA VAL A 33 -8.88 -2.19 3.99
C VAL A 33 -9.90 -3.31 4.11
N MET A 34 -10.70 -3.47 3.06
CA MET A 34 -11.65 -4.55 2.92
C MET A 34 -10.96 -5.76 2.32
N LEU A 35 -11.09 -6.91 2.96
CA LEU A 35 -10.59 -8.18 2.43
C LEU A 35 -11.64 -8.81 1.50
N ASP A 36 -11.20 -9.52 0.46
CA ASP A 36 -12.12 -10.18 -0.49
C ASP A 36 -13.00 -11.26 0.18
N GLY A 37 -12.54 -11.83 1.28
CA GLY A 37 -13.32 -12.78 2.11
C GLY A 37 -14.35 -12.13 3.04
N GLY A 38 -14.50 -10.80 2.97
CA GLY A 38 -15.28 -10.01 3.91
C GLY A 38 -14.46 -9.61 5.14
N GLY A 39 -14.88 -8.51 5.77
CA GLY A 39 -14.22 -7.92 6.93
C GLY A 39 -13.26 -6.79 6.57
N ALA A 40 -13.09 -5.90 7.54
CA ALA A 40 -12.24 -4.73 7.46
C ALA A 40 -11.07 -4.88 8.44
N VAL A 41 -9.86 -4.54 8.00
CA VAL A 41 -8.67 -4.55 8.85
C VAL A 41 -7.90 -3.24 8.72
N ALA A 42 -7.32 -2.79 9.83
CA ALA A 42 -6.39 -1.66 9.79
C ALA A 42 -5.05 -2.12 9.22
N ALA A 43 -4.61 -1.50 8.13
CA ALA A 43 -3.35 -1.81 7.46
C ALA A 43 -2.50 -0.55 7.29
N TRP A 44 -1.18 -0.74 7.24
CA TRP A 44 -0.26 0.32 6.86
C TRP A 44 -0.19 0.42 5.33
N VAL A 45 -0.25 1.64 4.82
CA VAL A 45 -0.03 1.95 3.40
C VAL A 45 0.94 3.12 3.28
N TYR A 46 1.68 3.14 2.17
CA TYR A 46 2.49 4.28 1.79
C TYR A 46 1.66 5.16 0.85
N ARG A 47 1.23 6.31 1.34
CA ARG A 47 0.46 7.30 0.58
C ARG A 47 1.42 8.32 -0.02
N PHE A 48 1.28 8.62 -1.30
CA PHE A 48 2.09 9.65 -1.94
C PHE A 48 1.76 11.02 -1.33
N ARG A 49 2.77 11.77 -0.90
CA ARG A 49 2.55 13.06 -0.24
C ARG A 49 1.99 14.06 -1.25
N PRO A 50 0.98 14.87 -0.88
CA PRO A 50 0.35 15.82 -1.79
C PRO A 50 1.33 16.88 -2.32
N GLU A 51 2.39 17.18 -1.56
CA GLU A 51 3.46 18.10 -1.93
C GLU A 51 4.21 17.66 -3.22
N PHE A 52 4.20 16.37 -3.53
CA PHE A 52 4.83 15.81 -4.73
C PHE A 52 3.84 15.52 -5.86
N ALA A 53 2.55 15.86 -5.71
CA ALA A 53 1.49 15.48 -6.65
C ALA A 53 1.77 15.84 -8.13
N ALA A 54 2.55 16.89 -8.39
CA ALA A 54 2.99 17.27 -9.74
C ALA A 54 3.83 16.19 -10.46
N ARG A 55 4.33 15.19 -9.72
CA ARG A 55 5.10 14.05 -10.23
C ARG A 55 4.22 12.84 -10.57
N LEU A 56 2.94 12.87 -10.19
CA LEU A 56 2.01 11.80 -10.52
C LEU A 56 1.76 11.78 -12.03
N LEU A 57 1.82 10.58 -12.61
CA LEU A 57 1.37 10.36 -13.97
C LEU A 57 -0.16 10.37 -14.01
N PRO A 58 -0.75 10.84 -15.12
CA PRO A 58 -2.20 10.76 -15.31
C PRO A 58 -2.63 9.30 -15.46
N GLY A 59 -3.81 8.98 -14.93
CA GLY A 59 -4.42 7.65 -15.02
C GLY A 59 -4.30 6.84 -13.74
N ASP A 60 -5.06 5.75 -13.68
CA ASP A 60 -5.07 4.84 -12.53
C ASP A 60 -3.86 3.91 -12.57
N TRP A 61 -3.38 3.53 -11.39
CA TRP A 61 -2.36 2.50 -11.26
C TRP A 61 -2.93 1.12 -11.63
N ASP A 62 -2.26 0.41 -12.54
CA ASP A 62 -2.58 -0.99 -12.87
C ASP A 62 -1.66 -1.95 -12.11
N PRO A 63 -2.16 -2.67 -11.08
CA PRO A 63 -1.34 -3.52 -10.22
C PRO A 63 -1.00 -4.90 -10.83
N THR A 64 -0.95 -5.03 -12.16
CA THR A 64 -0.57 -6.31 -12.80
C THR A 64 0.74 -6.89 -12.20
N PRO A 65 0.86 -8.23 -12.07
CA PRO A 65 1.70 -8.86 -11.02
C PRO A 65 3.23 -8.76 -11.19
N SER A 66 3.75 -7.92 -12.08
CA SER A 66 5.16 -7.88 -12.47
C SER A 66 6.13 -7.39 -11.38
N HIS A 67 5.66 -7.10 -10.15
CA HIS A 67 6.49 -6.60 -9.04
C HIS A 67 6.32 -7.34 -7.70
N ALA A 68 5.65 -8.51 -7.66
CA ALA A 68 5.50 -9.28 -6.42
C ALA A 68 6.81 -9.98 -6.00
N LYS A 69 7.81 -9.20 -5.56
CA LYS A 69 9.05 -9.74 -4.99
C LYS A 69 8.91 -9.88 -3.47
N ALA A 70 8.58 -11.11 -3.07
CA ALA A 70 8.86 -11.75 -1.78
C ALA A 70 8.44 -11.01 -0.50
N MET A 71 7.19 -11.23 -0.08
CA MET A 71 6.80 -11.24 1.34
C MET A 71 5.85 -12.42 1.57
N HIS A 72 6.09 -13.21 2.61
CA HIS A 72 5.33 -14.43 2.88
C HIS A 72 3.87 -14.09 3.23
N ALA A 73 2.93 -14.66 2.45
CA ALA A 73 1.47 -14.49 2.55
C ALA A 73 0.91 -13.09 2.26
N SER A 74 0.55 -12.86 0.99
CA SER A 74 -0.30 -11.73 0.56
C SER A 74 -1.76 -12.17 0.41
N VAL A 75 -2.70 -11.34 0.87
CA VAL A 75 -4.14 -11.53 0.62
C VAL A 75 -4.65 -10.35 -0.21
N PRO A 76 -5.51 -10.55 -1.23
CA PRO A 76 -6.16 -9.46 -1.94
C PRO A 76 -6.95 -8.55 -0.99
N ALA A 77 -6.82 -7.23 -1.16
CA ALA A 77 -7.49 -6.25 -0.34
C ALA A 77 -7.80 -4.97 -1.13
N THR A 78 -8.87 -4.28 -0.74
CA THR A 78 -9.29 -3.01 -1.32
C THR A 78 -9.31 -1.93 -0.26
N SER A 79 -8.63 -0.81 -0.50
CA SER A 79 -8.69 0.36 0.39
C SER A 79 -9.79 1.34 -0.03
N ALA A 80 -10.46 1.91 0.96
CA ALA A 80 -11.29 3.08 0.75
C ALA A 80 -10.37 4.30 0.63
N SER A 81 -10.32 4.89 -0.56
CA SER A 81 -9.64 6.17 -0.76
C SER A 81 -10.55 7.23 -0.18
N THR A 82 -10.30 7.70 1.04
CA THR A 82 -10.99 8.89 1.55
C THR A 82 -10.46 10.09 0.77
N CYS A 83 -11.35 10.68 -0.04
CA CYS A 83 -11.16 11.94 -0.73
C CYS A 83 -10.81 13.08 0.24
#